data_AF-A0A960F021-F1
#
_entry.id   AF-A0A960F021-F1
#
_cell.length_a   1.000
_cell.length_b   1.000
_cell.length_c   1.000
_cell.angle_alpha   90.00
_cell.angle_beta   90.00
_cell.angle_gamma   90.00
#
_symmetry.space_group_name_H-M   'P 1'
#
loop_
_entity.id
_entity.type
_entity.pdbx_description
1 polymer ?
#
loop_
_entity_poly.entity_id
_entity_poly.type
_entity_poly.pdbx_seq_one_letter_code
_entity_poly.pdbx_strand_id
1 'polypeptide(L)'
;MAARRADEVDEALDYARQFGDADLWAEALLGQLHAKWGPDHLVERPAVLAELEPLHDDVRDEELRYLIRSWSVQSALDLGDLSRAEAEIDRFEAECEGTDLPLFPRRVRLWRANLSMLRGDIDEAVAVNQSVLADTAAVAGSPFSFQNAMVTFAIERYFRRGLADVIDPVRSVRASSPRVGANWDVALAFSLAECGREEEASAIFDGVVADGFAAVTRDLNWLPVMLLVALTAIDLEDRARTSELLETLAPFASLDATHGSGYASYGPVARVVGMLAARCGRTSEAVGHLATVLVERGSGPWTSLTRLELARLGVAVDELDPIPGPTVPRRSRSSVAEEQAEQAAAELQTMGLDLWAAEARQVQRLLRSARERREDVPTARRSAGSWSLWHPSGVATVDGSRGMDILVRMLAHPGEAFDVIDLDGVDSGLPRTSATEPNMDAAAMQQVRARIERIEGRPRPSSAEQAELTALRAAIAGGSYAPNVSAEVEKARVRVTKAVRRALAAISEVSPGLGVHLSSTVSTGRRCSYSPADGRSWQVEDGTDS
;
A
#
# COMPACT_ATOMS: atom_id res chain seq x y z
N MET A 1 18.49 -13.86 35.53
CA MET A 1 17.76 -15.15 35.49
C MET A 1 18.03 -15.90 34.19
N ALA A 2 17.99 -15.24 33.02
CA ALA A 2 18.33 -15.86 31.73
C ALA A 2 19.78 -16.40 31.63
N ALA A 3 20.80 -15.61 32.02
CA ALA A 3 22.21 -16.07 32.01
C ALA A 3 22.44 -17.31 32.88
N ARG A 4 21.87 -17.33 34.09
CA ARG A 4 21.93 -18.50 34.99
C ARG A 4 21.26 -19.75 34.39
N ARG A 5 20.14 -19.58 33.66
CA ARG A 5 19.49 -20.71 32.97
C ARG A 5 20.34 -21.24 31.82
N ALA A 6 21.08 -20.38 31.11
CA ALA A 6 21.98 -20.81 30.04
C ALA A 6 23.16 -21.62 30.62
N ASP A 7 23.78 -21.13 31.70
CA ASP A 7 24.87 -21.84 32.39
C ASP A 7 24.41 -23.21 32.93
N GLU A 8 23.20 -23.28 33.52
CA GLU A 8 22.60 -24.53 34.02
C GLU A 8 22.28 -25.53 32.88
N VAL A 9 21.91 -25.04 31.69
CA VAL A 9 21.68 -25.87 30.50
C VAL A 9 22.99 -26.42 29.93
N ASP A 10 24.04 -25.59 29.85
CA ASP A 10 25.34 -26.04 29.34
C ASP A 10 25.96 -27.09 30.27
N GLU A 11 25.85 -26.92 31.59
CA GLU A 11 26.26 -27.93 32.58
C GLU A 11 25.48 -29.24 32.42
N ALA A 12 24.16 -29.17 32.21
CA ALA A 12 23.33 -30.36 31.98
C ALA A 12 23.72 -31.12 30.71
N LEU A 13 24.01 -30.39 29.61
CA LEU A 13 24.49 -30.99 28.36
C LEU A 13 25.85 -31.68 28.54
N ASP A 14 26.78 -31.05 29.26
CA ASP A 14 28.09 -31.65 29.52
C ASP A 14 28.01 -32.92 30.38
N TYR A 15 27.11 -32.95 31.38
CA TYR A 15 26.85 -34.18 32.14
C TYR A 15 26.23 -35.26 31.27
N ALA A 16 25.19 -34.93 30.50
CA ALA A 16 24.51 -35.90 29.66
C ALA A 16 25.44 -36.55 28.62
N ARG A 17 26.37 -35.77 28.02
CA ARG A 17 27.42 -36.32 27.13
C ARG A 17 28.35 -37.32 27.82
N GLN A 18 28.67 -37.12 29.10
CA GLN A 18 29.59 -38.00 29.83
C GLN A 18 29.00 -39.37 30.12
N PHE A 19 27.69 -39.46 30.34
CA PHE A 19 27.01 -40.71 30.70
C PHE A 19 26.58 -41.54 29.49
N GLY A 20 26.41 -40.94 28.31
CA GLY A 20 26.05 -41.65 27.08
C GLY A 20 24.63 -42.26 27.11
N ASP A 21 23.74 -41.68 27.90
CA ASP A 21 22.33 -42.08 28.01
C ASP A 21 21.46 -41.22 27.08
N ALA A 22 20.67 -41.87 26.22
CA ALA A 22 19.84 -41.19 25.23
C ALA A 22 18.69 -40.40 25.87
N ASP A 23 18.10 -40.89 26.97
CA ASP A 23 17.00 -40.19 27.67
C ASP A 23 17.54 -38.90 28.30
N LEU A 24 18.70 -38.99 28.97
CA LEU A 24 19.34 -37.84 29.61
C LEU A 24 19.82 -36.79 28.59
N TRP A 25 20.33 -37.24 27.44
CA TRP A 25 20.74 -36.35 26.35
C TRP A 25 19.53 -35.65 25.71
N ALA A 26 18.44 -36.38 25.48
CA ALA A 26 17.18 -35.81 25.00
C ALA A 26 16.60 -34.79 25.99
N GLU A 27 16.57 -35.11 27.29
CA GLU A 27 16.07 -34.20 28.33
C GLU A 27 16.88 -32.90 28.39
N ALA A 28 18.21 -32.98 28.32
CA ALA A 28 19.08 -31.80 28.32
C ALA A 28 18.87 -30.91 27.09
N LEU A 29 18.77 -31.50 25.89
CA LEU A 29 18.50 -30.76 24.64
C LEU A 29 17.10 -30.14 24.63
N LEU A 30 16.07 -30.86 25.10
CA LEU A 30 14.72 -30.31 25.28
C LEU A 30 14.71 -29.17 26.32
N GLY A 31 15.49 -29.31 27.39
CA GLY A 31 15.72 -28.26 28.38
C GLY A 31 16.32 -26.99 27.76
N GLN A 32 17.32 -27.15 26.89
CA GLN A 32 17.90 -26.04 26.12
C GLN A 32 16.85 -25.33 25.27
N LEU A 33 16.03 -26.09 24.52
CA LEU A 33 14.98 -25.53 23.68
C LEU A 33 13.96 -24.72 24.51
N HIS A 34 13.50 -25.24 25.64
CA HIS A 34 12.56 -24.55 26.52
C HIS A 34 13.19 -23.31 27.18
N ALA A 35 14.44 -23.40 27.65
CA ALA A 35 15.13 -22.29 28.31
C ALA A 35 15.39 -21.12 27.36
N LYS A 36 15.60 -21.41 26.07
CA LYS A 36 15.85 -20.45 24.99
C LYS A 36 14.60 -20.16 24.14
N TRP A 37 13.42 -20.59 24.58
CA TRP A 37 12.20 -20.44 23.78
C TRP A 37 11.77 -18.98 23.70
N GLY A 38 12.09 -18.37 22.57
CA GLY A 38 11.77 -16.99 22.27
C GLY A 38 12.38 -16.57 20.93
N PRO A 39 12.19 -15.30 20.54
CA PRO A 39 12.60 -14.78 19.24
C PRO A 39 14.11 -14.83 18.98
N ASP A 40 14.96 -14.71 20.00
CA ASP A 40 16.43 -14.58 19.83
C ASP A 40 17.12 -15.85 19.33
N HIS A 41 16.57 -17.03 19.64
CA HIS A 41 17.24 -18.31 19.42
C HIS A 41 16.54 -19.16 18.36
N LEU A 42 15.66 -18.55 17.55
CA LEU A 42 14.95 -19.24 16.46
C LEU A 42 15.92 -19.80 15.42
N VAL A 43 17.06 -19.13 15.20
CA VAL A 43 18.12 -19.58 14.27
C VAL A 43 18.91 -20.78 14.81
N GLU A 44 19.03 -20.91 16.14
CA GLU A 44 19.73 -22.02 16.80
C GLU A 44 18.87 -23.29 16.83
N ARG A 45 17.53 -23.15 16.86
CA ARG A 45 16.59 -24.26 17.02
C ARG A 45 16.80 -25.41 16.02
N PRO A 46 16.98 -25.19 14.70
CA PRO A 46 17.16 -26.29 13.75
C PRO A 46 18.38 -27.18 14.05
N ALA A 47 19.46 -26.62 14.62
CA ALA A 47 20.64 -27.40 14.99
C ALA A 47 20.34 -28.34 16.15
N VAL A 48 19.66 -27.84 17.19
CA VAL A 48 19.26 -28.65 18.35
C VAL A 48 18.27 -29.75 17.93
N LEU A 49 17.33 -29.44 17.03
CA LEU A 49 16.41 -30.46 16.50
C LEU A 49 17.12 -31.53 15.68
N ALA A 50 18.15 -31.17 14.92
CA ALA A 50 18.95 -32.13 14.17
C ALA A 50 19.76 -33.07 15.08
N GLU A 51 20.07 -32.64 16.32
CA GLU A 51 20.67 -33.50 17.35
C GLU A 51 19.64 -34.37 18.08
N LEU A 52 18.40 -33.88 18.25
CA LEU A 52 17.30 -34.62 18.89
C LEU A 52 16.71 -35.73 18.00
N GLU A 53 16.58 -35.49 16.69
CA GLU A 53 15.91 -36.40 15.76
C GLU A 53 16.51 -37.83 15.77
N PRO A 54 17.85 -38.03 15.72
CA PRO A 54 18.43 -39.37 15.75
C PRO A 54 18.23 -40.11 17.07
N LEU A 55 18.03 -39.38 18.17
CA LEU A 55 17.81 -39.97 19.50
C LEU A 55 16.40 -40.53 19.65
N HIS A 56 15.46 -40.09 18.80
CA HIS A 56 14.05 -40.39 18.94
C HIS A 56 13.79 -41.90 19.13
N ASP A 57 14.46 -42.75 18.35
CA ASP A 57 14.25 -44.21 18.39
C ASP A 57 14.98 -44.89 19.56
N ASP A 58 15.99 -44.23 20.13
CA ASP A 58 16.79 -44.73 21.25
C ASP A 58 16.24 -44.30 22.62
N VAL A 59 15.42 -43.24 22.67
CA VAL A 59 14.76 -42.74 23.88
C VAL A 59 13.68 -43.72 24.34
N ARG A 60 13.75 -44.15 25.60
CA ARG A 60 12.82 -45.12 26.20
C ARG A 60 11.61 -44.46 26.81
N ASP A 61 11.79 -43.26 27.37
CA ASP A 61 10.72 -42.47 27.95
C ASP A 61 9.73 -41.99 26.85
N GLU A 62 8.47 -42.40 26.95
CA GLU A 62 7.45 -42.03 25.98
C GLU A 62 7.12 -40.53 25.98
N GLU A 63 7.17 -39.87 27.14
CA GLU A 63 6.94 -38.44 27.27
C GLU A 63 8.02 -37.67 26.52
N LEU A 64 9.30 -38.06 26.68
CA LEU A 64 10.41 -37.44 25.98
C LEU A 64 10.32 -37.63 24.45
N ARG A 65 9.97 -38.83 23.96
CA ARG A 65 9.77 -39.05 22.50
C ARG A 65 8.70 -38.12 21.93
N TYR A 66 7.56 -38.00 22.61
CA TYR A 66 6.50 -37.08 22.20
C TYR A 66 6.96 -35.62 22.25
N LEU A 67 7.68 -35.21 23.29
CA LEU A 67 8.21 -33.85 23.37
C LEU A 67 9.15 -33.53 22.22
N ILE A 68 10.04 -34.45 21.81
CA ILE A 68 10.90 -34.31 20.62
C ILE A 68 10.05 -34.04 19.37
N ARG A 69 9.09 -34.91 19.07
CA ARG A 69 8.22 -34.75 17.89
C ARG A 69 7.42 -33.45 17.92
N SER A 70 7.00 -33.00 19.10
CA SER A 70 6.19 -31.78 19.23
C SER A 70 6.90 -30.52 18.73
N TRP A 71 8.24 -30.50 18.78
CA TRP A 71 9.02 -29.38 18.26
C TRP A 71 9.08 -29.32 16.74
N SER A 72 8.93 -30.46 16.05
CA SER A 72 8.81 -30.49 14.58
C SER A 72 7.50 -29.85 14.12
N VAL A 73 6.40 -30.12 14.83
CA VAL A 73 5.10 -29.44 14.61
C VAL A 73 5.23 -27.94 14.87
N GLN A 74 5.79 -27.54 16.02
CA GLN A 74 5.98 -26.13 16.36
C GLN A 74 6.80 -25.39 15.30
N SER A 75 7.90 -25.99 14.86
CA SER A 75 8.81 -25.36 13.89
C SER A 75 8.15 -25.18 12.52
N ALA A 76 7.29 -26.12 12.10
CA ALA A 76 6.51 -25.97 10.88
C ALA A 76 5.47 -24.85 11.00
N LEU A 77 4.77 -24.75 12.15
CA LEU A 77 3.80 -23.68 12.42
C LEU A 77 4.46 -22.30 12.47
N ASP A 78 5.61 -22.16 13.16
CA ASP A 78 6.35 -20.89 13.25
C ASP A 78 6.85 -20.41 11.87
N LEU A 79 7.05 -21.32 10.90
CA LEU A 79 7.41 -20.99 9.52
C LEU A 79 6.20 -20.79 8.60
N GLY A 80 4.98 -21.03 9.10
CA GLY A 80 3.75 -20.98 8.29
C GLY A 80 3.64 -22.12 7.25
N ASP A 81 4.43 -23.19 7.38
CA ASP A 81 4.37 -24.36 6.48
C ASP A 81 3.28 -25.33 6.96
N LEU A 82 2.03 -25.04 6.56
CA LEU A 82 0.86 -25.81 6.99
C LEU A 82 0.88 -27.25 6.50
N SER A 83 1.45 -27.51 5.33
CA SER A 83 1.55 -28.87 4.77
C SER A 83 2.51 -29.72 5.59
N ARG A 84 3.68 -29.16 5.95
CA ARG A 84 4.60 -29.84 6.86
C ARG A 84 4.00 -29.98 8.26
N ALA A 85 3.35 -28.95 8.78
CA ALA A 85 2.71 -29.02 10.10
C ALA A 85 1.69 -30.16 10.17
N GLU A 86 0.83 -30.29 9.15
CA GLU A 86 -0.13 -31.40 9.06
C GLU A 86 0.54 -32.77 9.04
N ALA A 87 1.58 -32.95 8.23
CA ALA A 87 2.32 -34.21 8.16
C ALA A 87 3.01 -34.58 9.49
N GLU A 88 3.57 -33.60 10.21
CA GLU A 88 4.17 -33.84 11.53
C GLU A 88 3.10 -34.10 12.59
N ILE A 89 1.91 -33.49 12.50
CA ILE A 89 0.78 -33.79 13.40
C ILE A 89 0.28 -35.23 13.15
N ASP A 90 0.17 -35.68 11.89
CA ASP A 90 -0.23 -37.06 11.55
C ASP A 90 0.74 -38.08 12.20
N ARG A 91 2.04 -37.83 12.11
CA ARG A 91 3.07 -38.70 12.72
C ARG A 91 2.99 -38.70 14.23
N PHE A 92 2.84 -37.51 14.83
CA PHE A 92 2.67 -37.37 16.27
C PHE A 92 1.43 -38.12 16.75
N GLU A 93 0.31 -37.96 16.06
CA GLU A 93 -0.97 -38.61 16.37
C GLU A 93 -0.84 -40.13 16.36
N ALA A 94 -0.21 -40.70 15.33
CA ALA A 94 0.05 -42.12 15.23
C ALA A 94 0.92 -42.66 16.37
N GLU A 95 1.92 -41.88 16.83
CA GLU A 95 2.80 -42.32 17.92
C GLU A 95 2.16 -42.24 19.30
N CYS A 96 1.24 -41.29 19.49
CA CYS A 96 0.49 -41.16 20.73
C CYS A 96 -0.80 -42.00 20.77
N GLU A 97 -1.02 -42.87 19.78
CA GLU A 97 -2.17 -43.77 19.75
C GLU A 97 -2.13 -44.74 20.96
N GLY A 98 -3.18 -44.71 21.79
CA GLY A 98 -3.31 -45.59 22.94
C GLY A 98 -2.47 -45.22 24.17
N THR A 99 -1.81 -44.05 24.19
CA THR A 99 -1.10 -43.57 25.39
C THR A 99 -2.05 -43.25 26.55
N ASP A 100 -1.58 -43.52 27.77
CA ASP A 100 -2.27 -43.11 29.01
C ASP A 100 -1.95 -41.65 29.40
N LEU A 101 -1.13 -40.93 28.63
CA LEU A 101 -0.76 -39.52 28.86
C LEU A 101 -1.73 -38.56 28.16
N PRO A 102 -2.78 -38.04 28.84
CA PRO A 102 -3.92 -37.39 28.19
C PRO A 102 -3.59 -36.02 27.56
N LEU A 103 -2.46 -35.40 27.92
CA LEU A 103 -2.07 -34.08 27.43
C LEU A 103 -1.57 -34.12 25.98
N PHE A 104 -1.08 -35.26 25.48
CA PHE A 104 -0.55 -35.37 24.12
C PHE A 104 -1.65 -35.55 23.06
N PRO A 105 -2.63 -36.47 23.21
CA PRO A 105 -3.79 -36.51 22.32
C PRO A 105 -4.58 -35.18 22.34
N ARG A 106 -4.66 -34.52 23.50
CA ARG A 106 -5.23 -33.17 23.62
C ARG A 106 -4.50 -32.17 22.73
N ARG A 107 -3.16 -32.22 22.68
CA ARG A 107 -2.33 -31.31 21.89
C ARG A 107 -2.58 -31.48 20.39
N VAL A 108 -2.70 -32.72 19.92
CA VAL A 108 -3.10 -33.03 18.53
C VAL A 108 -4.39 -32.31 18.16
N ARG A 109 -5.43 -32.44 18.98
CA ARG A 109 -6.73 -31.78 18.73
C ARG A 109 -6.61 -30.26 18.64
N LEU A 110 -5.79 -29.63 19.51
CA LEU A 110 -5.55 -28.19 19.46
C LEU A 110 -4.78 -27.76 18.20
N TRP A 111 -3.78 -28.53 17.77
CA TRP A 111 -3.06 -28.25 16.53
C TRP A 111 -3.95 -28.36 15.30
N ARG A 112 -4.80 -29.39 15.23
CA ARG A 112 -5.80 -29.53 14.15
C ARG A 112 -6.75 -28.34 14.12
N ALA A 113 -7.22 -27.90 15.28
CA ALA A 113 -8.06 -26.71 15.37
C ALA A 113 -7.33 -25.44 14.90
N ASN A 114 -6.03 -25.29 15.21
CA ASN A 114 -5.23 -24.18 14.71
C ASN A 114 -5.08 -24.24 13.18
N LEU A 115 -4.87 -25.42 12.59
CA LEU A 115 -4.84 -25.59 11.14
C LEU A 115 -6.18 -25.21 10.49
N SER A 116 -7.32 -25.65 11.05
CA SER A 116 -8.66 -25.23 10.59
C SER A 116 -8.80 -23.70 10.65
N MET A 117 -8.39 -23.07 11.76
CA MET A 117 -8.41 -21.60 11.90
C MET A 117 -7.57 -20.90 10.82
N LEU A 118 -6.36 -21.40 10.56
CA LEU A 118 -5.43 -20.85 9.57
C LEU A 118 -5.91 -21.04 8.12
N ARG A 119 -6.69 -22.10 7.86
CA ARG A 119 -7.31 -22.40 6.54
C ARG A 119 -8.62 -21.65 6.32
N GLY A 120 -9.24 -21.13 7.38
CA GLY A 120 -10.50 -20.40 7.32
C GLY A 120 -11.73 -21.19 7.74
N ASP A 121 -11.56 -22.42 8.23
CA ASP A 121 -12.60 -23.26 8.81
C ASP A 121 -12.85 -22.85 10.28
N ILE A 122 -13.25 -21.59 10.49
CA ILE A 122 -13.31 -20.93 11.80
C ILE A 122 -14.27 -21.64 12.76
N ASP A 123 -15.44 -22.07 12.27
CA ASP A 123 -16.44 -22.77 13.08
C ASP A 123 -15.93 -24.13 13.59
N GLU A 124 -15.20 -24.86 12.75
CA GLU A 124 -14.59 -26.14 13.14
C GLU A 124 -13.53 -25.91 14.23
N ALA A 125 -12.65 -24.93 14.03
CA ALA A 125 -11.61 -24.58 14.99
C ALA A 125 -12.19 -24.26 16.37
N VAL A 126 -13.28 -23.49 16.40
CA VAL A 126 -14.01 -23.15 17.64
C VAL A 126 -14.64 -24.37 18.27
N ALA A 127 -15.35 -25.20 17.49
CA ALA A 127 -16.03 -26.39 18.00
C ALA A 127 -15.04 -27.38 18.64
N VAL A 128 -13.88 -27.60 18.00
CA VAL A 128 -12.82 -28.45 18.54
C VAL A 128 -12.24 -27.87 19.83
N ASN A 129 -11.94 -26.56 19.87
CA ASN A 129 -11.43 -25.93 21.10
C ASN A 129 -12.44 -26.02 22.26
N GLN A 130 -13.73 -25.82 21.99
CA GLN A 130 -14.79 -25.97 23.00
C GLN A 130 -14.90 -27.40 23.52
N SER A 131 -14.87 -28.40 22.62
CA SER A 131 -14.90 -29.81 23.01
C SER A 131 -13.65 -30.18 23.83
N VAL A 132 -12.46 -29.75 23.42
CA VAL A 132 -11.21 -30.00 24.18
C VAL A 132 -11.29 -29.40 25.59
N LEU A 133 -11.83 -28.18 25.73
CA LEU A 133 -12.01 -27.56 27.05
C LEU A 133 -12.97 -28.36 27.93
N ALA A 134 -14.09 -28.83 27.38
CA ALA A 134 -15.06 -29.64 28.11
C ALA A 134 -14.49 -31.01 28.53
N ASP A 135 -13.87 -31.73 27.60
CA ASP A 135 -13.35 -33.09 27.80
C ASP A 135 -12.19 -33.12 28.80
N THR A 136 -11.42 -32.03 28.87
CA THR A 136 -10.25 -31.94 29.73
C THR A 136 -10.47 -31.08 30.97
N ALA A 137 -11.70 -30.66 31.26
CA ALA A 137 -12.00 -29.82 32.44
C ALA A 137 -11.59 -30.47 33.77
N ALA A 138 -11.72 -31.80 33.89
CA ALA A 138 -11.38 -32.55 35.11
C ALA A 138 -9.88 -32.87 35.25
N VAL A 139 -9.14 -32.91 34.14
CA VAL A 139 -7.72 -33.35 34.09
C VAL A 139 -6.78 -32.16 33.88
N ALA A 140 -7.20 -31.21 33.05
CA ALA A 140 -6.49 -30.01 32.65
C ALA A 140 -7.21 -28.73 33.13
N GLY A 141 -8.02 -28.80 34.20
CA GLY A 141 -8.67 -27.66 34.89
C GLY A 141 -7.73 -26.56 35.42
N SER A 142 -6.50 -26.57 34.94
CA SER A 142 -5.50 -25.53 34.99
C SER A 142 -6.01 -24.24 34.32
N PRO A 143 -5.76 -23.07 34.92
CA PRO A 143 -5.99 -21.75 34.31
C PRO A 143 -5.44 -21.61 32.88
N PHE A 144 -4.38 -22.35 32.54
CA PHE A 144 -3.78 -22.36 31.20
C PHE A 144 -4.75 -22.88 30.11
N SER A 145 -5.60 -23.87 30.41
CA SER A 145 -6.58 -24.38 29.43
C SER A 145 -7.63 -23.34 29.07
N PHE A 146 -8.04 -22.52 30.04
CA PHE A 146 -8.98 -21.43 29.82
C PHE A 146 -8.35 -20.29 29.01
N GLN A 147 -7.11 -19.92 29.33
CA GLN A 147 -6.35 -18.90 28.61
C GLN A 147 -6.16 -19.25 27.13
N ASN A 148 -5.86 -20.52 26.81
CA ASN A 148 -5.73 -20.97 25.43
C ASN A 148 -7.02 -20.77 24.64
N ALA A 149 -8.16 -21.17 25.22
CA ALA A 149 -9.46 -20.98 24.59
C ALA A 149 -9.78 -19.50 24.38
N MET A 150 -9.47 -18.64 25.35
CA MET A 150 -9.64 -17.19 25.23
C MET A 150 -8.85 -16.59 24.07
N VAL A 151 -7.61 -17.02 23.84
CA VAL A 151 -6.80 -16.58 22.68
C VAL A 151 -7.46 -17.02 21.37
N THR A 152 -7.90 -18.28 21.27
CA THR A 152 -8.60 -18.77 20.08
C THR A 152 -9.89 -17.98 19.80
N PHE A 153 -10.70 -17.71 20.84
CA PHE A 153 -11.91 -16.91 20.70
C PHE A 153 -11.61 -15.47 20.32
N ALA A 154 -10.55 -14.85 20.84
CA ALA A 154 -10.16 -13.51 20.44
C ALA A 154 -9.80 -13.44 18.95
N ILE A 155 -9.10 -14.45 18.42
CA ILE A 155 -8.79 -14.55 16.99
C ILE A 155 -10.08 -14.74 16.17
N GLU A 156 -10.98 -15.62 16.59
CA GLU A 156 -12.28 -15.79 15.94
C GLU A 156 -13.06 -14.47 15.91
N ARG A 157 -13.13 -13.77 17.04
CA ARG A 157 -13.83 -12.49 17.16
C ARG A 157 -13.19 -11.41 16.31
N TYR A 158 -11.87 -11.38 16.18
CA TYR A 158 -11.21 -10.50 15.22
C TYR A 158 -11.64 -10.80 13.77
N PHE A 159 -11.67 -12.07 13.37
CA PHE A 159 -12.16 -12.45 12.04
C PHE A 159 -13.65 -12.12 11.84
N ARG A 160 -14.46 -12.15 12.89
CA ARG A 160 -15.87 -11.76 12.82
C ARG A 160 -16.15 -10.29 13.14
N ARG A 161 -15.11 -9.46 13.34
CA ARG A 161 -15.24 -8.04 13.73
C ARG A 161 -16.12 -7.86 14.99
N GLY A 162 -15.93 -8.76 15.96
CA GLY A 162 -16.69 -8.85 17.21
C GLY A 162 -15.82 -8.79 18.46
N LEU A 163 -14.67 -8.11 18.42
CA LEU A 163 -13.75 -8.03 19.58
C LEU A 163 -14.39 -7.36 20.80
N ALA A 164 -15.46 -6.59 20.63
CA ALA A 164 -16.23 -6.03 21.73
C ALA A 164 -16.68 -7.10 22.75
N ASP A 165 -17.02 -8.30 22.26
CA ASP A 165 -17.52 -9.40 23.08
C ASP A 165 -16.46 -10.01 24.00
N VAL A 166 -15.16 -9.78 23.73
CA VAL A 166 -14.05 -10.32 24.53
C VAL A 166 -13.45 -9.31 25.50
N ILE A 167 -13.84 -8.03 25.47
CA ILE A 167 -13.30 -6.99 26.36
C ILE A 167 -13.49 -7.35 27.83
N ASP A 168 -14.73 -7.65 28.25
CA ASP A 168 -15.02 -7.99 29.64
C ASP A 168 -14.43 -9.34 30.07
N PRO A 169 -14.48 -10.41 29.24
CA PRO A 169 -13.71 -11.63 29.50
C PRO A 169 -12.22 -11.39 29.70
N VAL A 170 -11.57 -10.58 28.85
CA VAL A 170 -10.14 -10.25 28.96
C VAL A 170 -9.85 -9.49 30.26
N ARG A 171 -10.71 -8.53 30.64
CA ARG A 171 -10.60 -7.82 31.94
C ARG A 171 -10.63 -8.80 33.12
N SER A 172 -11.50 -9.80 33.07
CA SER A 172 -11.60 -10.83 34.11
C SER A 172 -10.32 -11.70 34.20
N VAL A 173 -9.79 -12.13 33.05
CA VAL A 173 -8.54 -12.92 33.01
C VAL A 173 -7.35 -12.12 33.51
N ARG A 174 -7.25 -10.86 33.07
CA ARG A 174 -6.21 -9.93 33.51
C ARG A 174 -6.20 -9.77 35.04
N ALA A 175 -7.36 -9.58 35.66
CA ALA A 175 -7.49 -9.43 37.11
C ALA A 175 -7.10 -10.71 37.89
N SER A 176 -7.26 -11.88 37.28
CA SER A 176 -6.97 -13.18 37.90
C SER A 176 -5.58 -13.74 37.58
N SER A 177 -4.83 -13.13 36.64
CA SER A 177 -3.54 -13.65 36.15
C SER A 177 -2.38 -12.62 36.18
N PRO A 178 -1.96 -12.08 37.35
CA PRO A 178 -0.98 -10.98 37.41
C PRO A 178 0.40 -11.30 36.82
N ARG A 179 0.81 -12.58 36.84
CA ARG A 179 2.12 -13.04 36.34
C ARG A 179 2.30 -12.91 34.82
N VAL A 180 1.20 -12.88 34.07
CA VAL A 180 1.19 -12.69 32.61
C VAL A 180 0.41 -11.42 32.25
N GLY A 181 0.36 -10.46 33.19
CA GLY A 181 -0.47 -9.26 33.11
C GLY A 181 -0.26 -8.47 31.81
N ALA A 182 1.00 -8.30 31.39
CA ALA A 182 1.34 -7.55 30.18
C ALA A 182 0.71 -8.13 28.90
N ASN A 183 0.64 -9.46 28.76
CA ASN A 183 0.02 -10.09 27.58
C ASN A 183 -1.47 -9.74 27.51
N TRP A 184 -2.16 -9.75 28.66
CA TRP A 184 -3.57 -9.39 28.75
C TRP A 184 -3.82 -7.89 28.71
N ASP A 185 -2.86 -7.06 29.16
CA ASP A 185 -2.87 -5.61 28.96
C ASP A 185 -2.86 -5.28 27.47
N VAL A 186 -1.96 -5.92 26.71
CA VAL A 186 -1.88 -5.76 25.24
C VAL A 186 -3.15 -6.24 24.56
N ALA A 187 -3.65 -7.44 24.89
CA ALA A 187 -4.88 -7.97 24.31
C ALA A 187 -6.08 -7.05 24.59
N LEU A 188 -6.15 -6.46 25.78
CA LEU A 188 -7.19 -5.50 26.16
C LEU A 188 -7.05 -4.18 25.39
N ALA A 189 -5.84 -3.61 25.31
CA ALA A 189 -5.57 -2.38 24.57
C ALA A 189 -5.94 -2.55 23.09
N PHE A 190 -5.53 -3.66 22.47
CA PHE A 190 -5.88 -3.99 21.08
C PHE A 190 -7.40 -4.09 20.89
N SER A 191 -8.09 -4.86 21.73
CA SER A 191 -9.55 -5.03 21.62
C SER A 191 -10.31 -3.71 21.79
N LEU A 192 -9.83 -2.83 22.69
CA LEU A 192 -10.40 -1.51 22.89
C LEU A 192 -10.15 -0.60 21.69
N ALA A 193 -8.93 -0.57 21.15
CA ALA A 193 -8.57 0.24 20.00
C ALA A 193 -9.37 -0.15 18.74
N GLU A 194 -9.47 -1.45 18.45
CA GLU A 194 -10.23 -1.96 17.31
C GLU A 194 -11.73 -1.61 17.40
N CYS A 195 -12.26 -1.54 18.64
CA CYS A 195 -13.63 -1.13 18.90
C CYS A 195 -13.84 0.40 19.02
N GLY A 196 -12.83 1.21 18.71
CA GLY A 196 -12.91 2.68 18.76
C GLY A 196 -12.94 3.28 20.17
N ARG A 197 -12.53 2.53 21.21
CA ARG A 197 -12.42 3.01 22.61
C ARG A 197 -11.01 3.55 22.87
N GLU A 198 -10.61 4.55 22.08
CA GLU A 198 -9.24 5.06 21.97
C GLU A 198 -8.65 5.57 23.29
N GLU A 199 -9.42 6.32 24.09
CA GLU A 199 -8.93 6.87 25.36
C GLU A 199 -8.54 5.77 26.35
N GLU A 200 -9.39 4.75 26.49
CA GLU A 200 -9.12 3.60 27.37
C GLU A 200 -7.99 2.73 26.83
N ALA A 201 -7.94 2.52 25.51
CA ALA A 201 -6.88 1.78 24.85
C ALA A 201 -5.52 2.45 25.07
N SER A 202 -5.43 3.76 24.84
CA SER A 202 -4.18 4.55 24.98
C SER A 202 -3.65 4.50 26.42
N ALA A 203 -4.52 4.65 27.42
CA ALA A 203 -4.11 4.61 28.82
C ALA A 203 -3.46 3.27 29.23
N ILE A 204 -3.91 2.16 28.67
CA ILE A 204 -3.31 0.84 28.90
C ILE A 204 -2.04 0.68 28.06
N PHE A 205 -2.11 1.07 26.80
CA PHE A 205 -1.01 0.93 25.83
C PHE A 205 0.24 1.69 26.26
N ASP A 206 0.09 2.92 26.78
CA ASP A 206 1.18 3.74 27.31
C ASP A 206 2.01 3.00 28.37
N GLY A 207 1.34 2.24 29.24
CA GLY A 207 2.01 1.44 30.27
C GLY A 207 2.85 0.29 29.70
N VAL A 208 2.40 -0.33 28.60
CA VAL A 208 3.13 -1.41 27.93
C VAL A 208 4.35 -0.89 27.19
N VAL A 209 4.23 0.26 26.52
CA VAL A 209 5.28 0.79 25.62
C VAL A 209 6.25 1.76 26.30
N ALA A 210 6.01 2.14 27.56
CA ALA A 210 6.77 3.17 28.29
C ALA A 210 8.30 2.95 28.27
N ASP A 211 8.76 1.71 28.38
CA ASP A 211 10.17 1.34 28.50
C ASP A 211 10.64 0.46 27.31
N GLY A 212 10.40 0.92 26.08
CA GLY A 212 10.85 0.21 24.87
C GLY A 212 10.32 -1.23 24.77
N PHE A 213 9.04 -1.41 25.13
CA PHE A 213 8.36 -2.71 25.20
C PHE A 213 8.91 -3.71 26.23
N ALA A 214 9.76 -3.28 27.18
CA ALA A 214 10.34 -4.16 28.21
C ALA A 214 9.30 -4.87 29.10
N ALA A 215 8.05 -4.37 29.14
CA ALA A 215 6.93 -5.04 29.79
C ALA A 215 6.56 -6.38 29.12
N VAL A 216 6.82 -6.52 27.81
CA VAL A 216 6.59 -7.76 27.06
C VAL A 216 7.79 -8.68 27.25
N THR A 217 7.56 -9.82 27.90
CA THR A 217 8.63 -10.79 28.17
C THR A 217 9.12 -11.39 26.84
N ARG A 218 10.44 -11.43 26.62
CA ARG A 218 11.05 -12.14 25.47
C ARG A 218 11.02 -13.66 25.68
N ASP A 219 9.83 -14.23 25.64
CA ASP A 219 9.58 -15.67 25.68
C ASP A 219 8.87 -16.15 24.41
N LEU A 220 8.34 -17.38 24.47
CA LEU A 220 7.63 -18.03 23.38
C LEU A 220 6.41 -17.25 22.86
N ASN A 221 5.79 -16.39 23.66
CA ASN A 221 4.63 -15.58 23.27
C ASN A 221 5.01 -14.15 22.87
N TRP A 222 6.30 -13.80 22.89
CA TRP A 222 6.74 -12.44 22.56
C TRP A 222 6.24 -12.00 21.19
N LEU A 223 6.40 -12.84 20.17
CA LEU A 223 6.05 -12.50 18.79
C LEU A 223 4.54 -12.22 18.60
N PRO A 224 3.60 -13.12 18.99
CA PRO A 224 2.17 -12.81 18.91
C PRO A 224 1.77 -11.59 19.76
N VAL A 225 2.36 -11.38 20.93
CA VAL A 225 2.07 -10.18 21.74
C VAL A 225 2.58 -8.91 21.04
N MET A 226 3.78 -8.92 20.47
CA MET A 226 4.32 -7.77 19.75
C MET A 226 3.54 -7.45 18.47
N LEU A 227 2.93 -8.44 17.81
CA LEU A 227 2.00 -8.19 16.71
C LEU A 227 0.77 -7.42 17.17
N LEU A 228 0.21 -7.77 18.33
CA LEU A 228 -0.92 -7.03 18.91
C LEU A 228 -0.50 -5.61 19.34
N VAL A 229 0.72 -5.42 19.86
CA VAL A 229 1.28 -4.08 20.13
C VAL A 229 1.35 -3.25 18.84
N ALA A 230 1.85 -3.84 17.75
CA ALA A 230 1.93 -3.20 16.44
C ALA A 230 0.55 -2.84 15.86
N LEU A 231 -0.41 -3.76 15.93
CA LEU A 231 -1.78 -3.47 15.48
C LEU A 231 -2.43 -2.37 16.32
N THR A 232 -2.23 -2.39 17.65
CA THR A 232 -2.73 -1.33 18.54
C THR A 232 -2.11 0.03 18.20
N ALA A 233 -0.80 0.09 17.94
CA ALA A 233 -0.13 1.32 17.52
C ALA A 233 -0.67 1.87 16.19
N ILE A 234 -1.00 0.98 15.25
CA ILE A 234 -1.61 1.34 13.96
C ILE A 234 -3.02 1.90 14.17
N ASP A 235 -3.84 1.25 15.01
CA ASP A 235 -5.22 1.66 15.30
C ASP A 235 -5.29 2.99 16.07
N LEU A 236 -4.32 3.23 16.98
CA LEU A 236 -4.19 4.49 17.71
C LEU A 236 -3.43 5.59 16.94
N GLU A 237 -2.97 5.30 15.72
CA GLU A 237 -2.16 6.19 14.89
C GLU A 237 -0.87 6.73 15.56
N ASP A 238 -0.26 5.96 16.46
CA ASP A 238 0.99 6.33 17.13
C ASP A 238 2.19 6.18 16.17
N ARG A 239 2.51 7.28 15.48
CA ARG A 239 3.59 7.34 14.48
C ARG A 239 4.97 7.06 15.08
N ALA A 240 5.22 7.48 16.31
CA ALA A 240 6.53 7.31 16.94
C ALA A 240 6.80 5.82 17.19
N ARG A 241 5.82 5.14 17.80
CA ARG A 241 5.92 3.70 18.08
C ARG A 241 5.82 2.84 16.83
N THR A 242 5.06 3.26 15.83
CA THR A 242 4.99 2.56 14.52
C THR A 242 6.38 2.35 13.91
N SER A 243 7.23 3.38 13.88
CA SER A 243 8.57 3.26 13.31
C SER A 243 9.48 2.35 14.14
N GLU A 244 9.39 2.39 15.46
CA GLU A 244 10.17 1.53 16.35
C GLU A 244 9.76 0.06 16.22
N LEU A 245 8.46 -0.20 16.10
CA LEU A 245 7.89 -1.53 15.92
C LEU A 245 8.25 -2.12 14.56
N LEU A 246 8.33 -1.29 13.51
CA LEU A 246 8.78 -1.73 12.19
C LEU A 246 10.18 -2.33 12.27
N GLU A 247 11.14 -1.58 12.84
CA GLU A 247 12.53 -2.05 12.97
C GLU A 247 12.64 -3.26 13.91
N THR A 248 11.79 -3.32 14.94
CA THR A 248 11.76 -4.43 15.91
C THR A 248 11.22 -5.74 15.30
N LEU A 249 10.19 -5.67 14.45
CA LEU A 249 9.52 -6.84 13.89
C LEU A 249 10.06 -7.29 12.53
N ALA A 250 10.71 -6.39 11.76
CA ALA A 250 11.26 -6.70 10.45
C ALA A 250 12.17 -7.95 10.41
N PRO A 251 13.05 -8.21 11.40
CA PRO A 251 13.88 -9.42 11.44
C PRO A 251 13.08 -10.74 11.49
N PHE A 252 11.81 -10.68 11.90
CA PHE A 252 10.93 -11.85 12.07
C PHE A 252 9.91 -12.00 10.93
N ALA A 253 10.03 -11.20 9.86
CA ALA A 253 9.03 -11.14 8.80
C ALA A 253 8.77 -12.49 8.09
N SER A 254 9.75 -13.40 8.06
CA SER A 254 9.60 -14.74 7.46
C SER A 254 8.80 -15.72 8.32
N LEU A 255 8.41 -15.35 9.54
CA LEU A 255 7.75 -16.22 10.51
C LEU A 255 6.26 -15.93 10.61
N ASP A 256 5.55 -16.88 11.22
CA ASP A 256 4.19 -16.71 11.70
C ASP A 256 4.19 -16.52 13.22
N ALA A 257 3.26 -15.69 13.69
CA ALA A 257 3.11 -15.38 15.10
C ALA A 257 2.28 -16.45 15.80
N THR A 258 2.90 -17.60 16.02
CA THR A 258 2.29 -18.75 16.69
C THR A 258 2.37 -18.62 18.21
N HIS A 259 1.25 -18.86 18.88
CA HIS A 259 1.11 -18.73 20.32
C HIS A 259 1.34 -20.08 21.01
N GLY A 260 2.04 -20.06 22.15
CA GLY A 260 2.23 -21.28 22.94
C GLY A 260 3.03 -22.34 22.19
N SER A 261 2.72 -23.59 22.53
CA SER A 261 3.15 -24.78 21.79
C SER A 261 2.31 -25.04 20.52
N GLY A 262 1.85 -24.00 19.82
CA GLY A 262 1.24 -24.14 18.49
C GLY A 262 -0.29 -24.18 18.45
N TYR A 263 -0.98 -23.88 19.55
CA TYR A 263 -2.44 -24.07 19.63
C TYR A 263 -3.27 -22.94 18.98
N ALA A 264 -2.65 -21.80 18.67
CA ALA A 264 -3.28 -20.65 18.02
C ALA A 264 -2.22 -19.85 17.26
N SER A 265 -2.60 -19.06 16.25
CA SER A 265 -1.64 -18.25 15.47
C SER A 265 -2.30 -16.97 14.94
N TYR A 266 -1.59 -15.84 15.09
CA TYR A 266 -2.00 -14.51 14.60
C TYR A 266 -1.56 -14.24 13.15
N GLY A 267 -1.10 -15.29 12.45
CA GLY A 267 -0.72 -15.24 11.04
C GLY A 267 0.68 -14.68 10.78
N PRO A 268 0.97 -14.34 9.51
CA PRO A 268 2.31 -13.97 9.07
C PRO A 268 2.76 -12.62 9.62
N VAL A 269 3.96 -12.57 10.20
CA VAL A 269 4.58 -11.33 10.72
C VAL A 269 4.78 -10.31 9.60
N ALA A 270 5.17 -10.76 8.40
CA ALA A 270 5.33 -9.90 7.24
C ALA A 270 4.07 -9.09 6.90
N ARG A 271 2.86 -9.58 7.21
CA ARG A 271 1.63 -8.80 7.02
C ARG A 271 1.67 -7.52 7.86
N VAL A 272 1.95 -7.66 9.15
CA VAL A 272 1.98 -6.54 10.10
C VAL A 272 3.18 -5.63 9.84
N VAL A 273 4.35 -6.19 9.51
CA VAL A 273 5.53 -5.41 9.07
C VAL A 273 5.19 -4.57 7.84
N GLY A 274 4.49 -5.14 6.85
CA GLY A 274 4.02 -4.40 5.69
C GLY A 274 3.06 -3.25 6.04
N MET A 275 2.13 -3.47 6.98
CA MET A 275 1.23 -2.43 7.48
C MET A 275 1.99 -1.30 8.20
N LEU A 276 2.97 -1.63 9.04
CA LEU A 276 3.82 -0.65 9.73
C LEU A 276 4.66 0.16 8.74
N ALA A 277 5.29 -0.50 7.75
CA ALA A 277 6.05 0.15 6.69
C ALA A 277 5.19 1.15 5.90
N ALA A 278 3.94 0.78 5.60
CA ALA A 278 3.00 1.68 4.94
C ALA A 278 2.70 2.93 5.79
N ARG A 279 2.46 2.77 7.09
CA ARG A 279 2.23 3.90 8.02
C ARG A 279 3.46 4.80 8.18
N CYS A 280 4.65 4.25 8.00
CA CYS A 280 5.92 4.99 7.95
C CYS A 280 6.19 5.66 6.58
N GLY A 281 5.29 5.52 5.59
CA GLY A 281 5.48 6.05 4.24
C GLY A 281 6.47 5.25 3.38
N ARG A 282 6.91 4.06 3.84
CA ARG A 282 7.83 3.17 3.13
C ARG A 282 7.05 2.22 2.21
N THR A 283 6.32 2.79 1.25
CA THR A 283 5.35 2.05 0.41
C THR A 283 5.96 0.88 -0.36
N SER A 284 7.16 1.02 -0.93
CA SER A 284 7.81 -0.06 -1.66
C SER A 284 8.17 -1.25 -0.76
N GLU A 285 8.63 -0.97 0.46
CA GLU A 285 8.92 -1.98 1.48
C GLU A 285 7.63 -2.68 1.93
N ALA A 286 6.56 -1.90 2.17
CA ALA A 286 5.25 -2.41 2.51
C ALA A 286 4.71 -3.41 1.47
N VAL A 287 4.76 -3.04 0.18
CA VAL A 287 4.33 -3.92 -0.92
C VAL A 287 5.20 -5.18 -0.98
N GLY A 288 6.51 -5.04 -0.78
CA GLY A 288 7.44 -6.18 -0.76
C GLY A 288 7.06 -7.22 0.29
N HIS A 289 6.88 -6.81 1.54
CA HIS A 289 6.50 -7.72 2.63
C HIS A 289 5.12 -8.38 2.40
N LEU A 290 4.12 -7.60 1.99
CA LEU A 290 2.77 -8.13 1.75
C LEU A 290 2.76 -9.10 0.55
N ALA A 291 3.53 -8.83 -0.50
CA ALA A 291 3.65 -9.72 -1.65
C ALA A 291 4.33 -11.06 -1.27
N THR A 292 5.36 -11.03 -0.43
CA THR A 292 6.01 -12.26 0.09
C THR A 292 5.00 -13.17 0.78
N VAL A 293 4.11 -12.62 1.62
CA VAL A 293 3.06 -13.42 2.27
C VAL A 293 2.18 -14.16 1.25
N LEU A 294 1.79 -13.49 0.17
CA LEU A 294 0.94 -14.09 -0.87
C LEU A 294 1.65 -15.15 -1.73
N VAL A 295 2.99 -15.14 -1.74
CA VAL A 295 3.81 -16.12 -2.46
C VAL A 295 4.11 -17.32 -1.58
N GLU A 296 4.45 -17.10 -0.32
CA GLU A 296 4.97 -18.13 0.58
C GLU A 296 3.90 -18.85 1.41
N ARG A 297 2.72 -18.24 1.62
CA ARG A 297 1.68 -18.81 2.48
C ARG A 297 0.51 -19.37 1.68
N GLY A 298 -0.06 -20.46 2.21
CA GLY A 298 -1.27 -21.07 1.67
C GLY A 298 -2.49 -20.16 1.83
N SER A 299 -3.54 -20.44 1.07
CA SER A 299 -4.81 -19.69 1.15
C SER A 299 -5.44 -19.81 2.54
N GLY A 300 -5.87 -18.68 3.07
CA GLY A 300 -6.63 -18.59 4.32
C GLY A 300 -6.97 -17.14 4.68
N PRO A 301 -7.54 -16.91 5.87
CA PRO A 301 -7.99 -15.58 6.28
C PRO A 301 -6.87 -14.54 6.24
N TRP A 302 -5.68 -14.89 6.71
CA TRP A 302 -4.55 -13.97 6.79
C TRP A 302 -3.99 -13.56 5.42
N THR A 303 -3.97 -14.46 4.43
CA THR A 303 -3.58 -14.11 3.06
C THR A 303 -4.64 -13.24 2.40
N SER A 304 -5.93 -13.51 2.62
CA SER A 304 -7.01 -12.67 2.07
C SER A 304 -7.04 -11.27 2.70
N LEU A 305 -6.76 -11.16 4.01
CA LEU A 305 -6.55 -9.87 4.67
C LEU A 305 -5.31 -9.16 4.14
N THR A 306 -4.24 -9.88 3.80
CA THR A 306 -3.04 -9.31 3.16
C THR A 306 -3.35 -8.73 1.78
N ARG A 307 -4.20 -9.39 0.98
CA ARG A 307 -4.69 -8.84 -0.30
C ARG A 307 -5.46 -7.55 -0.09
N LEU A 308 -6.31 -7.50 0.94
CA LEU A 308 -7.03 -6.29 1.31
C LEU A 308 -6.06 -5.15 1.69
N GLU A 309 -5.00 -5.44 2.45
CA GLU A 309 -3.98 -4.42 2.77
C GLU A 309 -3.28 -3.90 1.50
N LEU A 310 -2.89 -4.78 0.58
CA LEU A 310 -2.31 -4.36 -0.71
C LEU A 310 -3.27 -3.48 -1.52
N ALA A 311 -4.56 -3.82 -1.54
CA ALA A 311 -5.57 -3.00 -2.21
C ALA A 311 -5.71 -1.62 -1.57
N ARG A 312 -5.69 -1.53 -0.24
CA ARG A 312 -5.72 -0.25 0.50
C ARG A 312 -4.51 0.62 0.21
N LEU A 313 -3.32 0.04 0.03
CA LEU A 313 -2.14 0.80 -0.41
C LEU A 313 -2.35 1.41 -1.79
N GLY A 314 -3.05 0.71 -2.70
CA GLY A 314 -3.48 1.25 -3.98
C GLY A 314 -4.38 2.49 -3.82
N VAL A 315 -5.32 2.46 -2.88
CA VAL A 315 -6.19 3.61 -2.56
C VAL A 315 -5.37 4.78 -2.01
N ALA A 316 -4.50 4.54 -1.03
CA ALA A 316 -3.70 5.58 -0.40
C ALA A 316 -2.76 6.28 -1.39
N VAL A 317 -2.12 5.53 -2.29
CA VAL A 317 -1.29 6.11 -3.37
C VAL A 317 -2.14 6.90 -4.36
N ASP A 318 -3.38 6.47 -4.63
CA ASP A 318 -4.28 7.19 -5.53
C ASP A 318 -4.84 8.49 -4.93
N GLU A 319 -4.94 8.59 -3.60
CA GLU A 319 -5.39 9.78 -2.85
C GLU A 319 -4.26 10.78 -2.52
N LEU A 320 -3.04 10.30 -2.26
CA LEU A 320 -1.92 11.13 -1.78
C LEU A 320 -1.05 11.73 -2.89
N ASP A 321 -1.27 11.40 -4.16
CA ASP A 321 -0.28 11.64 -5.20
C ASP A 321 -0.73 12.55 -6.37
N PRO A 322 -0.42 13.87 -6.32
CA PRO A 322 -0.38 14.76 -7.49
C PRO A 322 0.94 14.67 -8.31
N ILE A 323 2.02 14.00 -7.87
CA ILE A 323 3.38 14.13 -8.46
C ILE A 323 4.12 12.78 -8.60
N PRO A 324 4.51 12.32 -9.80
CA PRO A 324 4.86 10.94 -10.04
C PRO A 324 6.33 10.66 -9.70
N GLY A 325 6.56 9.66 -8.86
CA GLY A 325 7.84 8.94 -8.82
C GLY A 325 8.01 8.03 -10.06
N PRO A 326 9.25 7.65 -10.43
CA PRO A 326 9.52 7.00 -11.71
C PRO A 326 9.19 5.49 -11.73
N THR A 327 8.75 5.02 -12.90
CA THR A 327 8.93 3.66 -13.48
C THR A 327 7.94 2.50 -13.27
N VAL A 328 6.65 2.74 -12.96
CA VAL A 328 5.60 1.80 -13.40
C VAL A 328 4.41 2.58 -13.98
N PRO A 329 3.93 2.26 -15.20
CA PRO A 329 2.76 2.91 -15.76
C PRO A 329 1.56 2.79 -14.80
N ARG A 330 1.06 3.93 -14.33
CA ARG A 330 -0.04 4.07 -13.33
C ARG A 330 -1.26 3.19 -13.64
N ARG A 331 -1.53 2.96 -14.94
CA ARG A 331 -2.62 2.12 -15.47
C ARG A 331 -2.54 0.65 -15.03
N SER A 332 -1.34 0.12 -14.79
CA SER A 332 -1.12 -1.27 -14.34
C SER A 332 -1.27 -1.47 -12.83
N ARG A 333 -1.12 -0.41 -12.02
CA ARG A 333 -1.14 -0.54 -10.54
C ARG A 333 -2.56 -0.50 -9.98
N SER A 334 -3.40 0.40 -10.50
CA SER A 334 -4.81 0.55 -10.07
C SER A 334 -5.65 -0.70 -10.41
N SER A 335 -5.40 -1.33 -11.58
CA SER A 335 -6.06 -2.58 -11.95
C SER A 335 -5.65 -3.74 -11.04
N VAL A 336 -4.37 -3.84 -10.67
CA VAL A 336 -3.87 -4.88 -9.76
C VAL A 336 -4.46 -4.69 -8.36
N ALA A 337 -4.54 -3.46 -7.85
CA ALA A 337 -5.15 -3.19 -6.55
C ALA A 337 -6.65 -3.53 -6.53
N GLU A 338 -7.39 -3.23 -7.62
CA GLU A 338 -8.80 -3.61 -7.73
C GLU A 338 -8.96 -5.14 -7.75
N GLU A 339 -8.11 -5.85 -8.49
CA GLU A 339 -8.09 -7.31 -8.54
C GLU A 339 -7.79 -7.93 -7.16
N GLN A 340 -6.82 -7.37 -6.41
CA GLN A 340 -6.56 -7.81 -5.04
C GLN A 340 -7.78 -7.63 -4.13
N ALA A 341 -8.50 -6.50 -4.24
CA ALA A 341 -9.72 -6.25 -3.46
C ALA A 341 -10.85 -7.21 -3.85
N GLU A 342 -11.02 -7.49 -5.14
CA GLU A 342 -12.01 -8.44 -5.65
C GLU A 342 -11.75 -9.86 -5.15
N GLN A 343 -10.50 -10.31 -5.27
CA GLN A 343 -10.09 -11.63 -4.81
C GLN A 343 -10.22 -11.76 -3.29
N ALA A 344 -9.78 -10.74 -2.53
CA ALA A 344 -9.98 -10.72 -1.08
C ALA A 344 -11.46 -10.85 -0.71
N ALA A 345 -12.34 -10.08 -1.36
CA ALA A 345 -13.77 -10.14 -1.11
C ALA A 345 -14.38 -11.52 -1.39
N ALA A 346 -13.99 -12.17 -2.48
CA ALA A 346 -14.46 -13.50 -2.83
C ALA A 346 -13.99 -14.56 -1.82
N GLU A 347 -12.69 -14.58 -1.51
CA GLU A 347 -12.09 -15.54 -0.56
C GLU A 347 -12.70 -15.39 0.85
N LEU A 348 -12.79 -14.16 1.36
CA LEU A 348 -13.38 -13.87 2.67
C LEU A 348 -14.85 -14.26 2.75
N GLN A 349 -15.61 -14.06 1.65
CA GLN A 349 -17.02 -14.46 1.58
C GLN A 349 -17.18 -15.98 1.63
N THR A 350 -16.30 -16.73 0.94
CA THR A 350 -16.31 -18.20 0.97
C THR A 350 -16.03 -18.75 2.37
N MET A 351 -15.18 -18.07 3.14
CA MET A 351 -14.87 -18.42 4.54
C MET A 351 -15.92 -17.91 5.55
N GLY A 352 -17.01 -17.28 5.10
CA GLY A 352 -18.05 -16.72 5.98
C GLY A 352 -17.62 -15.47 6.76
N LEU A 353 -16.55 -14.78 6.34
CA LEU A 353 -16.04 -13.56 6.96
C LEU A 353 -16.69 -12.32 6.33
N ASP A 354 -18.01 -12.23 6.47
CA ASP A 354 -18.88 -11.29 5.72
C ASP A 354 -18.50 -9.82 5.88
N LEU A 355 -18.12 -9.40 7.08
CA LEU A 355 -17.77 -8.00 7.37
C LEU A 355 -16.47 -7.59 6.68
N TRP A 356 -15.46 -8.48 6.69
CA TRP A 356 -14.23 -8.26 5.92
C TRP A 356 -14.48 -8.31 4.42
N ALA A 357 -15.32 -9.23 3.94
CA ALA A 357 -15.70 -9.29 2.53
C ALA A 357 -16.43 -8.01 2.07
N ALA A 358 -17.31 -7.46 2.91
CA ALA A 358 -18.00 -6.19 2.65
C ALA A 358 -17.02 -5.01 2.57
N GLU A 359 -16.04 -4.97 3.47
CA GLU A 359 -14.98 -3.97 3.45
C GLU A 359 -14.10 -4.07 2.20
N ALA A 360 -13.70 -5.27 1.80
CA ALA A 360 -12.96 -5.49 0.56
C ALA A 360 -13.75 -5.02 -0.68
N ARG A 361 -15.07 -5.30 -0.74
CA ARG A 361 -15.95 -4.76 -1.80
C ARG A 361 -16.06 -3.24 -1.77
N GLN A 362 -15.99 -2.62 -0.59
CA GLN A 362 -15.95 -1.15 -0.49
C GLN A 362 -14.65 -0.60 -1.07
N VAL A 363 -13.50 -1.17 -0.71
CA VAL A 363 -12.19 -0.79 -1.26
C VAL A 363 -12.18 -0.97 -2.79
N GLN A 364 -12.67 -2.11 -3.29
CA GLN A 364 -12.80 -2.36 -4.74
C GLN A 364 -13.62 -1.27 -5.44
N ARG A 365 -14.79 -0.88 -4.88
CA ARG A 365 -15.63 0.19 -5.43
C ARG A 365 -14.92 1.54 -5.44
N LEU A 366 -14.20 1.87 -4.36
CA LEU A 366 -13.44 3.12 -4.30
C LEU A 366 -12.34 3.18 -5.36
N LEU A 367 -11.59 2.09 -5.53
CA LEU A 367 -10.57 1.95 -6.58
C LEU A 367 -11.17 2.08 -7.98
N ARG A 368 -12.29 1.40 -8.24
CA ARG A 368 -13.01 1.49 -9.51
C ARG A 368 -13.49 2.90 -9.79
N SER A 369 -14.15 3.56 -8.84
CA SER A 369 -14.62 4.94 -9.01
C SER A 369 -13.46 5.93 -9.18
N ALA A 370 -12.32 5.73 -8.51
CA ALA A 370 -11.12 6.52 -8.71
C ALA A 370 -10.54 6.35 -10.12
N ARG A 371 -10.55 5.12 -10.65
CA ARG A 371 -10.16 4.83 -12.04
C ARG A 371 -11.11 5.49 -13.03
N GLU A 372 -12.42 5.30 -12.87
CA GLU A 372 -13.46 5.84 -13.76
C GLU A 372 -13.42 7.37 -13.81
N ARG A 373 -13.30 8.07 -12.67
CA ARG A 373 -13.16 9.54 -12.63
C ARG A 373 -11.95 10.03 -13.43
N ARG A 374 -10.84 9.30 -13.42
CA ARG A 374 -9.63 9.64 -14.19
C ARG A 374 -9.79 9.32 -15.67
N GLU A 375 -10.51 8.25 -16.02
CA GLU A 375 -10.85 7.97 -17.40
C GLU A 375 -11.82 9.02 -17.97
N ASP A 376 -12.66 9.64 -17.12
CA ASP A 376 -13.64 10.64 -17.54
C ASP A 376 -13.11 12.07 -17.70
N VAL A 377 -12.02 12.48 -17.02
CA VAL A 377 -11.46 13.83 -17.17
C VAL A 377 -10.24 13.80 -18.09
N PRO A 378 -10.32 14.37 -19.31
CA PRO A 378 -9.17 14.44 -20.19
C PRO A 378 -8.01 15.18 -19.53
N THR A 379 -6.82 14.58 -19.53
CA THR A 379 -5.65 15.15 -18.86
C THR A 379 -4.46 15.16 -19.80
N ALA A 380 -3.71 16.25 -19.84
CA ALA A 380 -2.45 16.38 -20.56
C ALA A 380 -1.35 16.76 -19.57
N ARG A 381 -0.32 15.92 -19.45
CA ARG A 381 0.79 16.13 -18.52
C ARG A 381 2.13 16.15 -19.24
N ARG A 382 2.98 17.09 -18.85
CA ARG A 382 4.37 17.16 -19.32
C ARG A 382 5.30 16.43 -18.35
N SER A 383 6.16 15.54 -18.86
CA SER A 383 7.16 14.82 -18.06
C SER A 383 8.43 14.57 -18.88
N ALA A 384 9.59 14.97 -18.36
CA ALA A 384 10.94 14.66 -18.89
C ALA A 384 11.10 14.82 -20.42
N GLY A 385 10.54 15.88 -21.00
CA GLY A 385 10.62 16.14 -22.44
C GLY A 385 9.57 15.43 -23.31
N SER A 386 8.57 14.78 -22.70
CA SER A 386 7.43 14.13 -23.39
C SER A 386 6.08 14.64 -22.85
N TRP A 387 5.03 14.45 -23.64
CA TRP A 387 3.63 14.71 -23.26
C TRP A 387 2.87 13.39 -23.14
N SER A 388 2.22 13.17 -22.00
CA SER A 388 1.27 12.09 -21.79
C SER A 388 -0.16 12.63 -21.80
N LEU A 389 -1.00 12.06 -22.64
CA LEU A 389 -2.41 12.42 -22.84
C LEU A 389 -3.31 11.27 -22.39
N TRP A 390 -4.33 11.57 -21.59
CA TRP A 390 -5.38 10.64 -21.19
C TRP A 390 -6.73 11.19 -21.60
N HIS A 391 -7.53 10.37 -22.29
CA HIS A 391 -8.88 10.69 -22.72
C HIS A 391 -9.69 9.37 -22.82
N PRO A 392 -11.03 9.39 -22.67
CA PRO A 392 -11.85 8.19 -22.88
C PRO A 392 -11.63 7.48 -24.23
N SER A 393 -11.29 8.23 -25.27
CA SER A 393 -11.01 7.70 -26.62
C SER A 393 -9.60 7.13 -26.80
N GLY A 394 -8.71 7.28 -25.82
CA GLY A 394 -7.37 6.70 -25.86
C GLY A 394 -6.34 7.41 -24.98
N VAL A 395 -5.20 6.73 -24.80
CA VAL A 395 -4.02 7.25 -24.07
C VAL A 395 -2.84 7.26 -25.02
N ALA A 396 -2.08 8.36 -25.04
CA ALA A 396 -0.87 8.48 -25.86
C ALA A 396 0.26 9.15 -25.07
N THR A 397 1.49 8.66 -25.22
CA THR A 397 2.71 9.38 -24.79
C THR A 397 3.55 9.66 -26.02
N VAL A 398 3.87 10.92 -26.24
CA VAL A 398 4.57 11.42 -27.43
C VAL A 398 5.68 12.37 -27.01
N ASP A 399 6.74 12.44 -27.82
CA ASP A 399 7.83 13.37 -27.56
C ASP A 399 7.35 14.82 -27.58
N GLY A 400 7.96 15.64 -26.72
CA GLY A 400 7.72 17.07 -26.66
C GLY A 400 8.06 17.72 -27.99
N SER A 401 7.11 18.48 -28.53
CA SER A 401 7.31 19.24 -29.76
C SER A 401 6.49 20.51 -29.72
N ARG A 402 6.91 21.52 -30.49
CA ARG A 402 6.16 22.77 -30.63
C ARG A 402 4.70 22.54 -31.07
N GLY A 403 4.45 21.50 -31.85
CA GLY A 403 3.09 21.11 -32.24
C GLY A 403 2.25 20.62 -31.05
N MET A 404 2.87 19.87 -30.14
CA MET A 404 2.24 19.41 -28.90
C MET A 404 1.94 20.56 -27.94
N ASP A 405 2.86 21.51 -27.79
CA ASP A 405 2.66 22.66 -26.90
C ASP A 405 1.50 23.55 -27.39
N ILE A 406 1.43 23.78 -28.71
CA ILE A 406 0.30 24.49 -29.34
C ILE A 406 -1.01 23.70 -29.15
N LEU A 407 -0.97 22.38 -29.32
CA LEU A 407 -2.14 21.52 -29.16
C LEU A 407 -2.66 21.56 -27.72
N VAL A 408 -1.81 21.33 -26.71
CA VAL A 408 -2.19 21.35 -25.29
C VAL A 408 -2.76 22.70 -24.87
N ARG A 409 -2.21 23.81 -25.38
CA ARG A 409 -2.78 25.15 -25.13
C ARG A 409 -4.23 25.28 -25.63
N MET A 410 -4.53 24.72 -26.81
CA MET A 410 -5.91 24.67 -27.32
C MET A 410 -6.80 23.73 -26.50
N LEU A 411 -6.28 22.57 -26.06
CA LEU A 411 -7.01 21.60 -25.25
C LEU A 411 -7.43 22.17 -23.88
N ALA A 412 -6.60 23.03 -23.28
CA ALA A 412 -6.88 23.72 -22.03
C ALA A 412 -8.05 24.71 -22.12
N HIS A 413 -8.40 25.20 -23.31
CA HIS A 413 -9.41 26.23 -23.54
C HIS A 413 -10.42 25.78 -24.62
N PRO A 414 -11.26 24.77 -24.34
CA PRO A 414 -12.23 24.27 -25.31
C PRO A 414 -13.21 25.37 -25.74
N GLY A 415 -13.44 25.49 -27.05
CA GLY A 415 -14.32 26.49 -27.66
C GLY A 415 -13.68 27.87 -27.88
N GLU A 416 -12.48 28.13 -27.33
CA GLU A 416 -11.74 29.37 -27.58
C GLU A 416 -11.01 29.31 -28.93
N ALA A 417 -11.06 30.41 -29.69
CA ALA A 417 -10.41 30.53 -30.99
C ALA A 417 -9.19 31.45 -30.89
N PHE A 418 -7.99 30.87 -31.01
CA PHE A 418 -6.71 31.55 -30.93
C PHE A 418 -6.29 32.11 -32.29
N ASP A 419 -5.78 33.34 -32.35
CA ASP A 419 -5.16 33.87 -33.58
C ASP A 419 -3.83 33.15 -33.83
N VAL A 420 -3.54 32.88 -35.11
CA VAL A 420 -2.37 32.10 -35.49
C VAL A 420 -1.05 32.82 -35.22
N ILE A 421 -1.05 34.16 -35.15
CA ILE A 421 0.13 34.93 -34.74
C ILE A 421 0.42 34.68 -33.25
N ASP A 422 -0.62 34.63 -32.41
CA ASP A 422 -0.48 34.40 -30.96
C ASP A 422 -0.04 32.97 -30.63
N LEU A 423 -0.31 32.01 -31.51
CA LEU A 423 0.19 30.64 -31.41
C LEU A 423 1.60 30.47 -32.00
N ASP A 424 1.95 31.25 -33.03
CA ASP A 424 3.28 31.22 -33.65
C ASP A 424 4.32 32.00 -32.81
N GLY A 425 3.91 33.04 -32.07
CA GLY A 425 4.77 33.87 -31.23
C GLY A 425 5.09 33.31 -29.83
N VAL A 426 4.59 32.13 -29.47
CA VAL A 426 4.82 31.52 -28.16
C VAL A 426 6.22 30.90 -28.11
N ASP A 427 7.15 31.60 -27.46
CA ASP A 427 8.20 30.92 -26.70
C ASP A 427 7.63 30.67 -25.30
N SER A 428 7.72 29.43 -24.84
CA SER A 428 6.98 28.86 -23.70
C SER A 428 7.10 29.64 -22.38
N GLY A 429 5.97 30.10 -21.82
CA GLY A 429 5.85 30.58 -20.43
C GLY A 429 4.73 31.63 -20.21
N LEU A 430 3.53 31.19 -19.82
CA LEU A 430 2.38 32.05 -19.41
C LEU A 430 2.76 32.98 -18.22
N PRO A 431 2.05 34.09 -17.90
CA PRO A 431 1.06 34.91 -18.65
C PRO A 431 1.45 36.42 -18.74
N ARG A 432 0.84 37.23 -19.63
CA ARG A 432 0.58 38.67 -19.35
C ARG A 432 -0.75 39.19 -19.92
N THR A 433 -1.32 40.02 -19.06
CA THR A 433 -2.56 40.80 -19.07
C THR A 433 -2.67 41.84 -20.19
N SER A 434 -3.93 42.21 -20.47
CA SER A 434 -4.38 43.32 -21.30
C SER A 434 -3.48 44.56 -21.32
N ALA A 435 -3.23 45.08 -22.53
CA ALA A 435 -2.76 46.43 -22.72
C ALA A 435 -3.48 47.05 -23.93
N THR A 436 -4.40 47.94 -23.59
CA THR A 436 -5.07 48.93 -24.42
C THR A 436 -4.06 49.74 -25.24
N GLU A 437 -4.42 50.03 -26.49
CA GLU A 437 -3.69 50.91 -27.41
C GLU A 437 -3.50 52.34 -26.85
N PRO A 438 -2.43 53.08 -27.23
CA PRO A 438 -2.41 54.53 -27.14
C PRO A 438 -2.68 55.19 -28.50
N ASN A 439 -3.80 55.89 -28.60
CA ASN A 439 -4.19 56.74 -29.74
C ASN A 439 -3.37 58.06 -29.72
N MET A 440 -2.95 58.56 -30.90
CA MET A 440 -2.20 59.82 -31.02
C MET A 440 -3.07 61.04 -30.67
N ASP A 441 -2.50 61.99 -29.92
CA ASP A 441 -3.19 63.19 -29.43
C ASP A 441 -3.59 64.19 -30.54
N ALA A 442 -4.73 64.87 -30.33
CA ALA A 442 -5.34 65.83 -31.26
C ALA A 442 -4.42 67.02 -31.67
N ALA A 443 -3.47 67.39 -30.81
CA ALA A 443 -2.49 68.44 -31.08
C ALA A 443 -1.48 68.04 -32.18
N ALA A 444 -1.14 66.75 -32.28
CA ALA A 444 -0.22 66.24 -33.30
C ALA A 444 -0.87 66.26 -34.69
N MET A 445 -2.16 65.92 -34.80
CA MET A 445 -2.90 65.97 -36.07
C MET A 445 -2.98 67.38 -36.66
N GLN A 446 -3.06 68.42 -35.82
CA GLN A 446 -3.13 69.80 -36.29
C GLN A 446 -1.79 70.29 -36.86
N GLN A 447 -0.66 69.84 -36.31
CA GLN A 447 0.67 70.14 -36.85
C GLN A 447 0.92 69.46 -38.19
N VAL A 448 0.45 68.21 -38.36
CA VAL A 448 0.57 67.46 -39.63
C VAL A 448 -0.26 68.12 -40.74
N ARG A 449 -1.48 68.58 -40.44
CA ARG A 449 -2.33 69.31 -41.42
C ARG A 449 -1.69 70.63 -41.88
N ALA A 450 -1.18 71.43 -40.95
CA ALA A 450 -0.53 72.70 -41.27
C ALA A 450 0.76 72.51 -42.11
N ARG A 451 1.42 71.35 -41.98
CA ARG A 451 2.61 71.01 -42.78
C ARG A 451 2.25 70.63 -44.22
N ILE A 452 1.17 69.89 -44.42
CA ILE A 452 0.65 69.52 -45.75
C ILE A 452 0.28 70.78 -46.55
N GLU A 453 -0.50 71.69 -45.96
CA GLU A 453 -0.92 72.93 -46.64
C GLU A 453 0.28 73.79 -47.06
N ARG A 454 1.34 73.83 -46.23
CA ARG A 454 2.56 74.59 -46.53
C ARG A 454 3.34 74.02 -47.72
N ILE A 455 3.30 72.70 -47.91
CA ILE A 455 3.95 72.02 -49.04
C ILE A 455 3.10 72.17 -50.31
N GLU A 456 1.78 72.08 -50.21
CA GLU A 456 0.85 72.22 -51.34
C GLU A 456 0.76 73.66 -51.88
N GLY A 457 0.97 74.67 -51.03
CA GLY A 457 1.01 76.07 -51.45
C GLY A 457 2.22 76.44 -52.30
N ARG A 458 3.16 75.52 -52.57
CA ARG A 458 4.34 75.77 -53.40
C ARG A 458 4.04 75.41 -54.88
N PRO A 459 4.36 76.29 -55.86
CA PRO A 459 4.09 76.01 -57.27
C PRO A 459 4.87 74.83 -57.86
N ARG A 460 6.00 74.45 -57.25
CA ARG A 460 6.87 73.37 -57.71
C ARG A 460 7.60 72.71 -56.52
N PRO A 461 6.93 71.82 -55.76
CA PRO A 461 7.56 71.11 -54.67
C PRO A 461 8.63 70.15 -55.20
N SER A 462 9.71 70.00 -54.44
CA SER A 462 10.80 69.06 -54.74
C SER A 462 10.34 67.60 -54.59
N SER A 463 11.11 66.67 -55.18
CA SER A 463 10.88 65.23 -55.02
C SER A 463 10.85 64.79 -53.55
N ALA A 464 11.68 65.42 -52.70
CA ALA A 464 11.68 65.17 -51.26
C ALA A 464 10.39 65.66 -50.58
N GLU A 465 9.90 66.85 -50.95
CA GLU A 465 8.65 67.40 -50.42
C GLU A 465 7.41 66.61 -50.90
N GLN A 466 7.44 66.02 -52.10
CA GLN A 466 6.37 65.14 -52.59
C GLN A 466 6.33 63.81 -51.82
N ALA A 467 7.49 63.25 -51.48
CA ALA A 467 7.59 62.06 -50.63
C ALA A 467 7.09 62.36 -49.20
N GLU A 468 7.47 63.53 -48.64
CA GLU A 468 6.99 64.01 -47.35
C GLU A 468 5.46 64.20 -47.35
N LEU A 469 4.90 64.83 -48.39
CA LEU A 469 3.45 65.02 -48.54
C LEU A 469 2.69 63.69 -48.55
N THR A 470 3.27 62.68 -49.21
CA THR A 470 2.68 61.34 -49.28
C THR A 470 2.67 60.67 -47.91
N ALA A 471 3.76 60.77 -47.15
CA ALA A 471 3.87 60.23 -45.80
C ALA A 471 2.94 60.93 -44.80
N LEU A 472 2.83 62.26 -44.86
CA LEU A 472 1.95 63.03 -43.97
C LEU A 472 0.46 62.76 -44.26
N ARG A 473 0.09 62.55 -45.53
CA ARG A 473 -1.28 62.15 -45.91
C ARG A 473 -1.62 60.74 -45.41
N ALA A 474 -0.67 59.81 -45.46
CA ALA A 474 -0.85 58.47 -44.90
C ALA A 474 -1.06 58.52 -43.37
N ALA A 475 -0.33 59.40 -42.67
CA ALA A 475 -0.47 59.59 -41.23
C ALA A 475 -1.85 60.17 -40.81
N ILE A 476 -2.47 61.03 -41.63
CA ILE A 476 -3.82 61.60 -41.36
C ILE A 476 -4.95 60.64 -41.74
N ALA A 477 -4.75 59.82 -42.78
CA ALA A 477 -5.80 58.93 -43.28
C ALA A 477 -6.12 57.75 -42.34
N GLY A 478 -5.45 57.62 -41.19
CA GLY A 478 -5.60 56.47 -40.28
C GLY A 478 -5.31 55.12 -40.96
N GLY A 479 -4.67 55.16 -42.13
CA GLY A 479 -4.54 54.04 -43.04
C GLY A 479 -3.18 53.39 -42.86
N SER A 480 -3.17 52.24 -42.21
CA SER A 480 -2.06 51.30 -42.22
C SER A 480 -1.73 50.89 -43.66
N TYR A 481 -0.75 51.56 -44.27
CA TYR A 481 -0.03 50.98 -45.40
C TYR A 481 0.88 49.88 -44.85
N ALA A 482 0.43 48.62 -44.89
CA ALA A 482 1.25 47.47 -44.54
C ALA A 482 1.05 46.31 -45.54
N PRO A 483 1.80 46.28 -46.65
CA PRO A 483 1.79 45.14 -47.58
C PRO A 483 2.36 43.83 -47.00
N ASN A 484 2.85 43.82 -45.75
CA ASN A 484 3.56 42.66 -45.15
C ASN A 484 2.81 41.90 -44.05
N VAL A 485 1.74 42.45 -43.47
CA VAL A 485 1.02 41.78 -42.36
C VAL A 485 0.30 40.53 -42.87
N SER A 486 -0.30 40.60 -44.06
CA SER A 486 -1.00 39.45 -44.68
C SER A 486 -0.04 38.29 -45.00
N ALA A 487 1.18 38.60 -45.45
CA ALA A 487 2.19 37.60 -45.78
C ALA A 487 2.76 36.91 -44.52
N GLU A 488 2.99 37.65 -43.44
CA GLU A 488 3.44 37.06 -42.17
C GLU A 488 2.36 36.21 -41.49
N VAL A 489 1.09 36.65 -41.52
CA VAL A 489 -0.04 35.83 -41.03
C VAL A 489 -0.14 34.51 -41.80
N GLU A 490 0.03 34.55 -43.12
CA GLU A 490 -0.06 33.36 -43.95
C GLU A 490 1.10 32.38 -43.70
N LYS A 491 2.32 32.90 -43.45
CA LYS A 491 3.46 32.06 -43.04
C LYS A 491 3.23 31.43 -41.65
N ALA A 492 2.76 32.21 -40.69
CA ALA A 492 2.40 31.72 -39.35
C ALA A 492 1.35 30.61 -39.44
N ARG A 493 0.31 30.81 -40.28
CA ARG A 493 -0.73 29.81 -40.56
C ARG A 493 -0.18 28.49 -41.04
N VAL A 494 0.71 28.54 -42.03
CA VAL A 494 1.34 27.33 -42.59
C VAL A 494 2.23 26.64 -41.55
N ARG A 495 3.02 27.39 -40.76
CA ARG A 495 3.87 26.83 -39.69
C ARG A 495 3.05 26.13 -38.61
N VAL A 496 2.05 26.81 -38.05
CA VAL A 496 1.19 26.29 -36.98
C VAL A 496 0.40 25.07 -37.45
N THR A 497 -0.21 25.15 -38.64
CA THR A 497 -0.97 24.01 -39.21
C THR A 497 -0.06 22.79 -39.41
N LYS A 498 1.16 22.99 -39.91
CA LYS A 498 2.11 21.89 -40.10
C LYS A 498 2.59 21.29 -38.77
N ALA A 499 2.81 22.13 -37.75
CA ALA A 499 3.21 21.69 -36.42
C ALA A 499 2.11 20.86 -35.74
N VAL A 500 0.87 21.38 -35.71
CA VAL A 500 -0.28 20.67 -35.11
C VAL A 500 -0.57 19.36 -35.84
N ARG A 501 -0.53 19.33 -37.18
CA ARG A 501 -0.73 18.08 -37.93
C ARG A 501 0.32 17.01 -37.63
N ARG A 502 1.58 17.40 -37.41
CA ARG A 502 2.63 16.45 -37.00
C ARG A 502 2.38 15.89 -35.60
N ALA A 503 1.96 16.73 -34.67
CA ALA A 503 1.57 16.30 -33.33
C ALA A 503 0.39 15.31 -33.36
N LEU A 504 -0.66 15.62 -34.14
CA LEU A 504 -1.81 14.72 -34.31
C LEU A 504 -1.41 13.39 -34.97
N ALA A 505 -0.48 13.40 -35.92
CA ALA A 505 0.04 12.19 -36.54
C ALA A 505 0.80 11.31 -35.53
N ALA A 506 1.69 11.90 -34.73
CA ALA A 506 2.40 11.19 -33.67
C ALA A 506 1.44 10.59 -32.63
N ILE A 507 0.39 11.33 -32.25
CA ILE A 507 -0.66 10.81 -31.37
C ILE A 507 -1.42 9.65 -32.02
N SER A 508 -1.75 9.76 -33.31
CA SER A 508 -2.50 8.72 -34.05
C SER A 508 -1.71 7.43 -34.21
N GLU A 509 -0.38 7.50 -34.34
CA GLU A 509 0.51 6.33 -34.38
C GLU A 509 0.49 5.57 -33.05
N VAL A 510 0.46 6.28 -31.92
CA VAL A 510 0.43 5.66 -30.57
C VAL A 510 -0.98 5.24 -30.16
N SER A 511 -1.99 6.04 -30.50
CA SER A 511 -3.38 5.84 -30.11
C SER A 511 -4.34 6.27 -31.23
N PRO A 512 -4.76 5.32 -32.10
CA PRO A 512 -5.65 5.63 -33.22
C PRO A 512 -6.98 6.25 -32.78
N GLY A 513 -7.57 5.80 -31.68
CA GLY A 513 -8.83 6.33 -31.14
C GLY A 513 -8.72 7.78 -30.67
N LEU A 514 -7.63 8.13 -30.00
CA LEU A 514 -7.34 9.51 -29.61
C LEU A 514 -7.02 10.38 -30.82
N GLY A 515 -6.28 9.84 -31.80
CA GLY A 515 -5.98 10.51 -33.06
C GLY A 515 -7.24 10.91 -33.84
N VAL A 516 -8.23 10.01 -33.94
CA VAL A 516 -9.51 10.28 -34.60
C VAL A 516 -10.31 11.36 -33.85
N HIS A 517 -10.36 11.28 -32.52
CA HIS A 517 -11.03 12.30 -31.69
C HIS A 517 -10.42 13.68 -31.91
N LEU A 518 -9.11 13.81 -31.75
CA LEU A 518 -8.44 15.11 -31.86
C LEU A 518 -8.47 15.65 -33.29
N SER A 519 -8.34 14.79 -34.31
CA SER A 519 -8.41 15.22 -35.70
C SER A 519 -9.80 15.69 -36.13
N SER A 520 -10.86 15.20 -35.47
CA SER A 520 -12.24 15.63 -35.74
C SER A 520 -12.69 16.85 -34.94
N THR A 521 -11.97 17.21 -33.87
CA THR A 521 -12.33 18.29 -32.94
C THR A 521 -11.38 19.47 -32.95
N VAL A 522 -10.17 19.33 -33.50
CA VAL A 522 -9.20 20.42 -33.67
C VAL A 522 -9.33 21.04 -35.06
N SER A 523 -9.63 22.34 -35.11
CA SER A 523 -9.67 23.12 -36.35
C SER A 523 -8.42 23.97 -36.47
N THR A 524 -7.77 23.92 -37.64
CA THR A 524 -6.58 24.72 -37.95
C THR A 524 -6.87 25.67 -39.12
N GLY A 525 -6.58 26.95 -38.93
CA GLY A 525 -6.89 28.02 -39.89
C GLY A 525 -6.23 29.33 -39.48
N ARG A 526 -6.75 30.48 -39.94
CA ARG A 526 -6.31 31.80 -39.43
C ARG A 526 -6.61 31.96 -37.94
N ARG A 527 -7.67 31.30 -37.48
CA ARG A 527 -7.93 31.03 -36.06
C ARG A 527 -7.90 29.51 -35.84
N CYS A 528 -7.24 29.06 -34.79
CA CYS A 528 -7.19 27.65 -34.41
C CYS A 528 -8.01 27.43 -33.13
N SER A 529 -8.72 26.32 -33.05
CA SER A 529 -9.58 26.00 -31.90
C SER A 529 -9.70 24.50 -31.68
N TYR A 530 -9.96 24.12 -30.43
CA TYR A 530 -10.41 22.78 -30.06
C TYR A 530 -11.89 22.85 -29.66
N SER A 531 -12.75 22.06 -30.28
CA SER A 531 -14.20 22.10 -30.09
C SER A 531 -14.76 20.68 -29.97
N PRO A 532 -14.70 20.07 -28.78
CA PRO A 532 -15.19 18.73 -28.57
C PRO A 532 -16.73 18.72 -28.47
N ALA A 533 -17.35 17.66 -29.00
CA ALA A 533 -18.81 17.53 -29.00
C ALA A 533 -19.41 17.32 -27.60
N ASP A 534 -18.61 16.83 -26.64
CA ASP A 534 -18.99 16.56 -25.26
C ASP A 534 -18.68 17.72 -24.29
N GLY A 535 -18.04 18.80 -24.78
CA GLY A 535 -17.68 19.96 -23.97
C GLY A 535 -16.64 19.70 -22.88
N ARG A 536 -15.97 18.53 -22.87
CA ARG A 536 -14.96 18.21 -21.83
C ARG A 536 -13.73 19.11 -21.98
N SER A 537 -13.35 19.78 -20.89
CA SER A 537 -12.10 20.52 -20.80
C SER A 537 -10.94 19.60 -20.38
N TRP A 538 -9.77 19.83 -20.94
CA TRP A 538 -8.57 19.12 -20.52
C TRP A 538 -7.95 19.78 -19.29
N GLN A 539 -7.56 18.98 -18.30
CA GLN A 539 -6.68 19.43 -17.24
C GLN A 539 -5.23 19.36 -17.73
N VAL A 540 -4.51 20.47 -17.63
CA VAL A 540 -3.09 20.54 -18.02
C VAL A 540 -2.23 20.61 -16.77
N GLU A 541 -1.36 19.62 -16.61
CA GLU A 541 -0.43 19.50 -15.48
C GLU A 541 1.00 19.74 -15.97
N ASP A 542 1.64 20.79 -15.47
CA ASP A 542 3.07 20.99 -15.63
C ASP A 542 3.79 20.19 -14.53
N GLY A 543 4.58 19.18 -14.93
CA GLY A 543 5.51 18.53 -14.03
C GLY A 543 6.53 19.57 -13.56
N THR A 544 6.39 20.05 -12.33
CA THR A 544 7.42 20.85 -11.69
C THR A 544 8.58 19.91 -11.36
N ASP A 545 9.71 20.11 -12.04
CA ASP A 545 10.99 19.60 -11.55
C ASP A 545 11.24 20.29 -10.20
N SER A 546 10.99 19.56 -9.10
CA SER A 546 11.34 19.95 -7.73
C SER A 546 11.97 18.77 -7.03
#